data_AF-A0A1M5ILU9-F1
#
_entry.id   AF-A0A1M5ILU9-F1
#
_cell.length_a   1.000
_cell.length_b   1.000
_cell.length_c   1.000
_cell.angle_alpha   90.00
_cell.angle_beta   90.00
_cell.angle_gamma   90.00
#
_symmetry.space_group_name_H-M   'P 1'
#
loop_
_entity.id
_entity.type
_entity.pdbx_description
1 polymer ?
#
loop_
_entity_poly.entity_id
_entity_poly.type
_entity_poly.pdbx_seq_one_letter_code
_entity_poly.pdbx_strand_id
1 'polypeptide(L)'
;MDVGLAGTLFVSTMMLVSHVMPISVIFYYVMTTTKVNEFMAGMSKMHIPNKVTIPLAVMIRFFPTVFDEARDIGNAMRMRGIRLFSLRTLKNPLAILEYRLIPLLVSLTKIGDELSVAATTRGLSPETRRSCIVKIGFRVQDVAVFVYCIAVVVLFCSRSVT
;
A
#
# COMPACT_ATOMS: atom_id res chain seq x y z
N MET A 1 9.28 31.04 36.91
CA MET A 1 9.81 29.67 36.72
C MET A 1 9.47 29.15 35.31
N ASP A 2 9.03 30.04 34.42
CA ASP A 2 8.24 29.71 33.22
C ASP A 2 9.08 29.79 31.93
N VAL A 3 10.12 30.62 31.94
CA VAL A 3 11.10 30.72 30.83
C VAL A 3 11.95 29.46 30.65
N GLY A 4 12.25 28.72 31.73
CA GLY A 4 12.98 27.46 31.66
C GLY A 4 12.13 26.29 31.14
N LEU A 5 10.84 26.25 31.49
CA LEU A 5 9.90 25.25 30.98
C LEU A 5 9.61 25.49 29.49
N ALA A 6 9.43 26.75 29.09
CA ALA A 6 9.26 27.10 27.67
C ALA A 6 10.50 26.72 26.83
N GLY A 7 11.71 26.97 27.35
CA GLY A 7 12.96 26.59 26.67
C GLY A 7 13.14 25.09 26.51
N THR A 8 12.84 24.29 27.55
CA THR A 8 12.95 22.82 27.49
C THR A 8 11.90 22.19 26.56
N LEU A 9 10.67 22.72 26.53
CA LEU A 9 9.65 22.29 25.57
C LEU A 9 10.03 22.65 24.12
N PHE A 10 10.63 23.82 23.91
CA PHE A 10 11.11 24.23 22.59
C PHE A 10 12.25 23.32 22.09
N VAL A 11 13.22 23.00 22.95
CA VAL A 11 14.31 22.07 22.59
C VAL A 11 13.80 20.65 22.34
N SER A 12 12.84 20.17 23.16
CA SER A 12 12.24 18.83 23.00
C SER A 12 11.50 18.68 21.65
N THR A 13 10.74 19.71 21.24
CA THR A 13 10.06 19.69 19.93
C THR A 13 11.03 19.76 18.76
N MET A 14 12.12 20.54 18.86
CA MET A 14 13.17 20.57 17.83
C MET A 14 13.89 19.22 17.68
N MET A 15 14.16 18.52 18.79
CA MET A 15 14.78 17.19 18.78
C MET A 15 13.88 16.17 18.07
N LEU A 16 12.59 16.15 18.38
CA LEU A 16 11.62 15.27 17.73
C LEU A 16 11.56 15.52 16.22
N VAL A 17 11.51 16.79 15.78
CA VAL A 17 11.50 17.13 14.35
C VAL A 17 12.75 16.61 13.66
N SER A 18 13.94 16.77 14.27
CA SER A 18 15.19 16.31 13.67
C SER A 18 15.27 14.79 13.48
N HIS A 19 14.60 14.00 14.32
CA HIS A 19 14.56 12.54 14.22
C HIS A 19 13.45 12.02 13.32
N VAL A 20 12.28 12.70 13.29
CA VAL A 20 11.14 12.28 12.48
C VAL A 20 11.33 12.64 11.00
N MET A 21 12.02 13.74 10.70
CA MET A 21 12.30 14.19 9.33
C MET A 21 12.98 13.13 8.44
N PRO A 22 14.13 12.52 8.82
CA PRO A 22 14.79 11.52 7.98
C PRO A 22 13.93 10.27 7.78
N ILE A 23 13.20 9.83 8.81
CA ILE A 23 12.30 8.68 8.73
C ILE A 23 11.17 8.95 7.73
N SER A 24 10.57 10.14 7.77
CA SER A 24 9.50 10.51 6.84
C SER A 24 9.98 10.62 5.39
N VAL A 25 11.19 11.14 5.15
CA VAL A 25 11.79 11.24 3.81
C VAL A 25 12.12 9.85 3.24
N ILE A 26 12.70 8.97 4.05
CA ILE A 26 12.99 7.59 3.66
C ILE A 26 11.68 6.86 3.35
N PHE A 27 10.66 7.00 4.20
CA PHE A 27 9.35 6.41 3.97
C PHE A 27 8.71 6.91 2.67
N TYR A 28 8.74 8.21 2.41
CA TYR A 28 8.23 8.79 1.17
C TYR A 28 8.99 8.28 -0.06
N TYR A 29 10.32 8.20 0.02
CA TYR A 29 11.16 7.69 -1.07
C TYR A 29 10.90 6.20 -1.34
N VAL A 30 10.74 5.40 -0.29
CA VAL A 30 10.39 3.97 -0.40
C VAL A 30 9.00 3.79 -1.00
N MET A 31 7.99 4.56 -0.56
CA MET A 31 6.61 4.45 -1.08
C MET A 31 6.50 4.88 -2.55
N THR A 32 7.27 5.88 -2.97
CA THR A 32 7.26 6.37 -4.36
C THR A 32 8.10 5.52 -5.31
N THR A 33 9.23 4.99 -4.84
CA THR A 33 10.17 4.22 -5.67
C THR A 33 9.83 2.73 -5.71
N THR A 34 9.26 2.17 -4.63
CA THR A 34 8.89 0.76 -4.58
C THR A 34 7.55 0.57 -5.25
N LYS A 35 7.57 0.17 -6.53
CA LYS A 35 6.33 -0.27 -7.18
C LYS A 35 5.80 -1.48 -6.41
N VAL A 36 4.51 -1.47 -6.13
CA VAL A 36 3.83 -2.54 -5.40
C VAL A 36 4.07 -3.92 -6.02
N ASN A 37 4.25 -3.96 -7.34
CA ASN A 37 4.61 -5.17 -8.09
C ASN A 37 6.02 -5.72 -7.77
N GLU A 38 7.00 -4.87 -7.44
CA GLU A 38 8.38 -5.27 -7.12
C GLU A 38 8.49 -5.81 -5.69
N PHE A 39 7.79 -5.20 -4.74
CA PHE A 39 7.65 -5.73 -3.38
C PHE A 39 7.00 -7.12 -3.39
N MET A 40 5.94 -7.28 -4.19
CA MET A 40 5.25 -8.56 -4.35
C MET A 40 6.08 -9.63 -5.05
N ALA A 41 6.89 -9.24 -6.02
CA ALA A 41 7.86 -10.14 -6.62
C ALA A 41 8.94 -10.55 -5.60
N GLY A 42 9.38 -9.64 -4.73
CA GLY A 42 10.31 -9.90 -3.63
C GLY A 42 9.75 -10.90 -2.61
N MET A 43 8.49 -10.72 -2.19
CA MET A 43 7.79 -11.67 -1.33
C MET A 43 7.63 -13.06 -1.98
N SER A 44 7.42 -13.12 -3.30
CA SER A 44 7.39 -14.40 -4.05
C SER A 44 8.73 -15.11 -4.05
N LYS A 45 9.84 -14.36 -4.00
CA LYS A 45 11.20 -14.89 -4.01
C LYS A 45 11.67 -15.36 -2.63
N MET A 46 11.02 -14.89 -1.57
CA MET A 46 11.31 -15.20 -0.16
C MET A 46 10.74 -16.55 0.32
N HIS A 47 10.53 -17.53 -0.59
CA HIS A 47 10.07 -18.89 -0.27
C HIS A 47 8.65 -19.03 0.34
N ILE A 48 7.78 -18.03 0.21
CA ILE A 48 6.35 -18.20 0.51
C ILE A 48 5.73 -19.12 -0.57
N PRO A 49 4.92 -20.14 -0.20
CA PRO A 49 4.32 -21.05 -1.16
C PRO A 49 3.55 -20.29 -2.25
N ASN A 50 3.86 -20.60 -3.51
CA ASN A 50 3.28 -19.95 -4.70
C ASN A 50 1.74 -19.93 -4.73
N LYS A 51 1.10 -20.83 -3.97
CA LYS A 51 -0.36 -20.88 -3.76
C LYS A 51 -0.91 -19.60 -3.15
N VAL A 52 -0.12 -18.87 -2.35
CA VAL A 52 -0.54 -17.63 -1.68
C VAL A 52 -0.02 -16.40 -2.42
N THR A 53 1.19 -16.45 -2.96
CA THR A 53 1.81 -15.26 -3.56
C THR A 53 1.12 -14.81 -4.86
N ILE A 54 0.64 -15.74 -5.68
CA ILE A 54 -0.04 -15.38 -6.94
C ILE A 54 -1.38 -14.67 -6.66
N PRO A 55 -2.30 -15.22 -5.84
CA PRO A 55 -3.51 -14.50 -5.44
C PRO A 55 -3.19 -13.17 -4.77
N LEU A 56 -2.19 -13.11 -3.88
CA LEU A 56 -1.81 -11.87 -3.22
C LEU A 56 -1.36 -10.79 -4.22
N ALA A 57 -0.57 -11.16 -5.24
CA ALA A 57 -0.10 -10.23 -6.26
C ALA A 57 -1.25 -9.70 -7.13
N VAL A 58 -2.21 -10.57 -7.45
CA VAL A 58 -3.44 -10.20 -8.14
C VAL A 58 -4.26 -9.26 -7.26
N MET A 59 -4.55 -9.63 -6.02
CA MET A 59 -5.35 -8.84 -5.07
C MET A 59 -4.85 -7.39 -4.95
N ILE A 60 -3.54 -7.21 -4.82
CA ILE A 60 -2.99 -5.87 -4.62
C ILE A 60 -3.09 -5.00 -5.89
N ARG A 61 -2.98 -5.59 -7.08
CA ARG A 61 -3.21 -4.87 -8.34
C ARG A 61 -4.70 -4.61 -8.61
N PHE A 62 -5.59 -5.47 -8.11
CA PHE A 62 -7.04 -5.31 -8.26
C PHE A 62 -7.68 -4.42 -7.19
N PHE A 63 -7.04 -4.24 -6.03
CA PHE A 63 -7.46 -3.32 -4.99
C PHE A 63 -7.74 -1.88 -5.49
N PRO A 64 -6.87 -1.24 -6.31
CA PRO A 64 -7.20 0.08 -6.87
C PRO A 64 -8.48 0.05 -7.72
N THR A 65 -8.69 -1.00 -8.52
CA THR A 65 -9.91 -1.16 -9.31
C THR A 65 -11.16 -1.31 -8.43
N VAL A 66 -11.08 -2.05 -7.32
CA VAL A 66 -12.18 -2.16 -6.34
C VAL A 66 -12.53 -0.79 -5.73
N PHE A 67 -11.52 0.05 -5.48
CA PHE A 67 -11.74 1.38 -4.95
C PHE A 67 -12.44 2.29 -5.96
N ASP A 68 -12.05 2.22 -7.22
CA ASP A 68 -12.69 2.95 -8.32
C ASP A 68 -14.16 2.49 -8.49
N GLU A 69 -14.42 1.19 -8.49
CA GLU A 69 -15.79 0.63 -8.53
C GLU A 69 -16.64 1.11 -7.35
N ALA A 70 -16.08 1.10 -6.13
CA ALA A 70 -16.78 1.60 -4.94
C ALA A 70 -17.12 3.10 -5.05
N ARG A 71 -16.23 3.89 -5.65
CA ARG A 71 -16.43 5.31 -5.91
C ARG A 71 -17.49 5.54 -6.99
N ASP A 72 -17.49 4.76 -8.05
CA ASP A 72 -18.46 4.86 -9.14
C ASP A 72 -19.86 4.46 -8.70
N ILE A 73 -19.99 3.37 -7.93
CA ILE A 73 -21.24 3.02 -7.24
C ILE A 73 -21.68 4.15 -6.31
N GLY A 74 -20.76 4.73 -5.55
CA GLY A 74 -21.02 5.88 -4.69
C GLY A 74 -21.60 7.08 -5.47
N ASN A 75 -21.04 7.37 -6.64
CA ASN A 75 -21.49 8.44 -7.54
C ASN A 75 -22.85 8.13 -8.17
N ALA A 76 -23.09 6.88 -8.60
CA ALA A 76 -24.38 6.43 -9.14
C ALA A 76 -25.50 6.55 -8.11
N MET A 77 -25.23 6.19 -6.85
CA MET A 77 -26.18 6.34 -5.75
C MET A 77 -26.46 7.82 -5.43
N ARG A 78 -25.46 8.69 -5.59
CA ARG A 78 -25.63 10.14 -5.47
C ARG A 78 -26.51 10.72 -6.58
N MET A 79 -26.43 10.20 -7.82
CA MET A 79 -27.33 10.56 -8.92
C MET A 79 -28.77 10.13 -8.67
N ARG A 80 -28.98 8.98 -8.00
CA ARG A 80 -30.31 8.52 -7.55
C ARG A 80 -30.89 9.32 -6.36
N GLY A 81 -30.25 10.41 -5.95
CA GLY A 81 -30.74 11.31 -4.89
C GLY A 81 -30.36 10.89 -3.47
N ILE A 82 -29.63 9.78 -3.29
CA ILE A 82 -29.17 9.30 -1.99
C ILE A 82 -27.88 10.04 -1.64
N ARG A 83 -28.03 11.23 -1.04
CA ARG A 83 -26.91 12.10 -0.65
C ARG A 83 -26.42 11.72 0.75
N LEU A 84 -25.16 11.28 0.86
CA LEU A 84 -24.46 10.97 2.12
C LEU A 84 -24.57 12.07 3.21
N PHE A 85 -24.77 13.33 2.82
CA PHE A 85 -24.75 14.50 3.70
C PHE A 85 -26.10 15.27 3.72
N SER A 86 -27.23 14.58 3.53
CA SER A 86 -28.56 15.18 3.66
C SER A 86 -29.16 14.94 5.06
N LEU A 87 -29.97 15.88 5.56
CA LEU A 87 -30.71 15.80 6.83
C LEU A 87 -31.52 14.49 7.00
N ARG A 88 -31.94 13.87 5.89
CA ARG A 88 -32.67 12.59 5.88
C ARG A 88 -31.76 11.37 6.09
N THR A 89 -30.50 11.47 5.71
CA THR A 89 -29.48 10.42 5.80
C THR A 89 -28.95 10.27 7.22
N LEU A 90 -28.91 11.36 7.99
CA LEU A 90 -28.57 11.32 9.41
C LEU A 90 -29.60 10.52 10.24
N LYS A 91 -30.86 10.45 9.78
CA LYS A 91 -31.92 9.69 10.46
C LYS A 91 -31.77 8.17 10.31
N ASN A 92 -31.25 7.67 9.18
CA ASN A 92 -31.11 6.24 8.91
C ASN A 92 -29.82 5.92 8.10
N PRO A 93 -28.64 6.01 8.72
CA PRO A 93 -27.37 5.70 8.06
C PRO A 93 -27.24 4.23 7.67
N LEU A 94 -27.90 3.32 8.42
CA LEU A 94 -27.90 1.88 8.19
C LEU A 94 -28.50 1.50 6.83
N ALA A 95 -29.65 2.05 6.47
CA ALA A 95 -30.27 1.77 5.18
C ALA A 95 -29.38 2.19 4.00
N ILE A 96 -28.64 3.30 4.14
CA ILE A 96 -27.75 3.82 3.08
C ILE A 96 -26.51 2.96 2.94
N LEU A 97 -26.00 2.43 4.06
CA LEU A 97 -24.91 1.47 4.06
C LEU A 97 -25.34 0.18 3.35
N GLU A 98 -26.53 -0.34 3.65
CA GLU A 98 -27.11 -1.52 3.01
C GLU A 98 -27.25 -1.33 1.49
N TYR A 99 -27.82 -0.20 1.05
CA TYR A 99 -27.96 0.10 -0.38
C TYR A 99 -26.63 0.31 -1.12
N ARG A 100 -25.52 0.59 -0.44
CA ARG A 100 -24.18 0.66 -1.07
C ARG A 100 -23.44 -0.66 -1.02
N LEU A 101 -23.54 -1.38 0.10
CA LEU A 101 -22.87 -2.66 0.31
C LEU A 101 -23.41 -3.73 -0.61
N ILE A 102 -24.73 -3.83 -0.79
CA ILE A 102 -25.33 -4.88 -1.63
C ILE A 102 -24.84 -4.78 -3.09
N PRO A 103 -24.95 -3.62 -3.79
CA PRO A 103 -24.44 -3.51 -5.16
C PRO A 103 -22.93 -3.73 -5.26
N LEU A 104 -22.16 -3.23 -4.30
CA LEU A 104 -20.71 -3.41 -4.27
C LEU A 104 -20.35 -4.89 -4.13
N LEU A 105 -21.03 -5.62 -3.24
CA LEU A 105 -20.80 -7.04 -3.04
C LEU A 105 -21.14 -7.84 -4.30
N VAL A 106 -22.23 -7.51 -5.00
CA VAL A 106 -22.61 -8.13 -6.28
C VAL A 106 -21.59 -7.83 -7.39
N SER A 107 -21.05 -6.61 -7.47
CA SER A 107 -19.98 -6.29 -8.42
C SER A 107 -18.70 -7.08 -8.08
N LEU A 108 -18.33 -7.15 -6.81
CA LEU A 108 -17.13 -7.87 -6.36
C LEU A 108 -17.20 -9.37 -6.61
N THR A 109 -18.35 -10.00 -6.39
CA THR A 109 -18.51 -11.43 -6.68
C THR A 109 -18.38 -11.72 -8.17
N LYS A 110 -18.96 -10.89 -9.04
CA LYS A 110 -18.78 -11.00 -10.50
C LYS A 110 -17.32 -10.87 -10.92
N ILE A 111 -16.61 -9.87 -10.41
CA ILE A 111 -15.18 -9.68 -10.68
C ILE A 111 -14.37 -10.90 -10.20
N GLY A 112 -14.71 -11.46 -9.03
CA GLY A 112 -14.07 -12.67 -8.50
C GLY A 112 -14.30 -13.90 -9.38
N ASP A 113 -15.50 -14.07 -9.92
CA ASP A 113 -15.83 -15.16 -10.83
C ASP A 113 -15.10 -15.01 -12.17
N GLU A 114 -15.08 -13.80 -12.74
CA GLU A 114 -14.31 -13.49 -13.96
C GLU A 114 -12.82 -13.77 -13.76
N LEU A 115 -12.25 -13.41 -12.60
CA LEU A 115 -10.86 -13.70 -12.25
C LEU A 115 -10.61 -15.20 -12.11
N SER A 116 -11.54 -15.94 -11.51
CA SER A 116 -11.43 -17.37 -11.31
C SER A 116 -11.50 -18.13 -12.65
N VAL A 117 -12.41 -17.73 -13.53
CA VAL A 117 -12.52 -18.25 -14.90
C VAL A 117 -11.26 -17.89 -15.70
N ALA A 118 -10.79 -16.65 -15.64
CA ALA A 118 -9.56 -16.21 -16.32
C ALA A 118 -8.32 -16.96 -15.80
N ALA A 119 -8.25 -17.22 -14.49
CA ALA A 119 -7.18 -18.00 -13.89
C ALA A 119 -7.19 -19.45 -14.36
N THR A 120 -8.36 -20.08 -14.35
CA THR A 120 -8.54 -21.49 -14.74
C THR A 120 -8.27 -21.68 -16.24
N THR A 121 -8.77 -20.79 -17.09
CA THR A 121 -8.53 -20.81 -18.55
C THR A 121 -7.06 -20.55 -18.91
N ARG A 122 -6.34 -19.73 -18.13
CA ARG A 122 -4.88 -19.55 -18.23
C ARG A 122 -4.07 -20.69 -17.58
N GLY A 123 -4.73 -21.79 -17.18
CA GLY A 123 -4.08 -22.98 -16.64
C GLY A 123 -3.46 -22.79 -15.25
N LEU A 124 -4.05 -21.96 -14.39
CA LEU A 124 -3.65 -21.81 -12.98
C LEU A 124 -3.97 -23.07 -12.17
N SER A 125 -3.17 -24.12 -12.36
CA SER A 125 -3.28 -25.39 -11.63
C SER A 125 -2.37 -25.41 -10.38
N PRO A 126 -2.82 -26.01 -9.25
CA PRO A 126 -2.09 -26.03 -7.98
C PRO A 126 -0.76 -26.80 -7.96
N GLU A 127 -0.48 -27.61 -8.98
CA GLU A 127 0.51 -28.71 -8.96
C GLU A 127 1.83 -28.41 -9.71
N THR A 128 1.95 -27.29 -10.42
CA THR A 128 3.12 -27.07 -11.30
C THR A 128 4.08 -26.03 -10.73
N ARG A 129 5.38 -26.37 -10.60
CA ARG A 129 6.45 -25.40 -10.33
C ARG A 129 6.43 -24.32 -11.41
N ARG A 130 5.97 -23.13 -11.04
CA ARG A 130 5.94 -21.98 -11.95
C ARG A 130 7.24 -21.21 -11.91
N SER A 131 7.70 -20.80 -13.08
CA SER A 131 8.77 -19.82 -13.26
C SER A 131 8.22 -18.40 -13.13
N CYS A 132 8.76 -17.60 -12.21
CA CYS A 132 8.49 -16.17 -12.16
C CYS A 132 8.99 -15.48 -13.44
N ILE A 133 8.10 -14.85 -14.20
CA ILE A 133 8.45 -14.01 -15.36
C ILE A 133 9.12 -12.69 -14.93
N VAL A 134 8.88 -12.23 -13.70
CA VAL A 134 9.47 -11.00 -13.18
C VAL A 134 10.91 -11.28 -12.75
N LYS A 135 11.86 -10.97 -13.64
CA LYS A 135 13.28 -10.84 -13.29
C LYS A 135 13.45 -9.58 -12.44
N ILE A 136 13.45 -9.75 -11.12
CA ILE A 136 13.97 -8.76 -10.18
C ILE A 136 15.49 -8.75 -10.39
N GLY A 137 15.95 -7.89 -11.30
CA GLY A 137 17.37 -7.64 -11.51
C GLY A 137 17.78 -6.45 -10.66
N PHE A 138 18.71 -6.65 -9.72
CA PHE A 138 19.46 -5.56 -9.12
C PHE A 138 20.07 -4.73 -10.26
N ARG A 139 19.67 -3.48 -10.38
CA ARG A 139 20.32 -2.58 -11.34
C ARG A 139 21.70 -2.25 -10.74
N VAL A 140 22.71 -2.06 -11.59
CA VAL A 140 24.05 -1.64 -11.14
C VAL A 140 23.98 -0.32 -10.34
N GLN A 141 22.94 0.48 -10.60
CA GLN A 141 22.59 1.69 -9.85
C GLN A 141 22.20 1.42 -8.39
N ASP A 142 21.49 0.32 -8.09
CA ASP A 142 21.10 -0.03 -6.70
C ASP A 142 22.34 -0.36 -5.86
N VAL A 143 23.32 -1.03 -6.46
CA VAL A 143 24.60 -1.37 -5.79
C VAL A 143 25.40 -0.11 -5.52
N ALA A 144 25.48 0.82 -6.48
CA ALA A 144 26.19 2.09 -6.31
C ALA A 144 25.59 2.95 -5.18
N VAL A 145 24.25 3.04 -5.11
CA VAL A 145 23.54 3.77 -4.05
C VAL A 145 23.73 3.08 -2.69
N PHE A 146 23.69 1.74 -2.64
CA PHE A 146 23.88 0.99 -1.41
C PHE A 146 25.29 1.17 -0.83
N VAL A 147 26.33 1.13 -1.68
CA VAL A 147 27.71 1.40 -1.28
C VAL A 147 27.87 2.84 -0.78
N TYR A 148 27.25 3.81 -1.46
CA TYR A 148 27.28 5.21 -1.03
C TYR A 148 26.60 5.41 0.34
N CYS A 149 25.44 4.80 0.57
CA CYS A 149 24.76 4.83 1.87
C CYS A 149 25.63 4.25 3.00
N ILE A 150 26.26 3.09 2.78
CA ILE A 150 27.16 2.49 3.77
C ILE A 150 28.34 3.40 4.07
N ALA A 151 28.96 4.01 3.05
CA ALA A 151 30.07 4.92 3.24
C ALA A 151 29.69 6.15 4.09
N VAL A 152 28.51 6.72 3.88
CA VAL A 152 28.00 7.85 4.68
C VAL A 152 27.72 7.44 6.13
N VAL A 153 27.12 6.26 6.35
CA VAL A 153 26.85 5.75 7.70
C VAL A 153 28.15 5.46 8.47
N VAL A 154 29.13 4.85 7.82
CA VAL A 154 30.44 4.57 8.43
C VAL A 154 31.18 5.86 8.77
N LEU A 155 31.14 6.86 7.88
CA LEU A 155 31.71 8.19 8.16
C LEU A 155 31.01 8.88 9.34
N PHE A 156 29.68 8.85 9.39
CA PHE A 156 28.94 9.44 10.50
C PHE A 156 29.22 8.72 11.83
N CYS A 157 29.27 7.39 11.82
CA CYS A 157 29.61 6.59 13.01
C CYS A 157 31.05 6.90 13.49
N SER A 158 32.01 7.03 12.57
CA SER A 158 33.39 7.42 12.90
C SER A 158 33.50 8.83 13.50
N ARG A 159 32.62 9.76 13.10
CA ARG A 159 32.55 11.12 13.67
C ARG A 159 31.77 11.22 14.98
N SER A 160 30.86 10.29 15.27
CA SER A 160 30.11 10.28 16.52
C SER A 160 30.83 9.54 17.66
N VAL A 161 31.84 8.72 17.34
CA VAL A 161 32.64 7.94 18.29
C VAL A 161 33.93 8.67 18.72
N THR A 162 34.36 9.70 17.97
CA THR A 162 35.49 10.59 18.33
C THR A 162 34.96 11.90 18.88
#